data_AF-A0A947BFZ9-F1
#
_entry.id   AF-A0A947BFZ9-F1
#
_cell.length_a   1.000
_cell.length_b   1.000
_cell.length_c   1.000
_cell.angle_alpha   90.00
_cell.angle_beta   90.00
_cell.angle_gamma   90.00
#
_symmetry.space_group_name_H-M   'P 1'
#
loop_
_entity.id
_entity.type
_entity.pdbx_description
1 polymer ?
#
loop_
_entity_poly.entity_id
_entity_poly.type
_entity_poly.pdbx_seq_one_letter_code
_entity_poly.pdbx_strand_id
1 'polypeptide(L)'
;MRRTGPPSGRPPPRNREGSAVTATTELPTRKDEAWRYSAVEKLRAGDLDTVRQIDVAVGDSAREVLLVGDENSGEKEIHRLKVNVGENARFEIFGVIASADYARLEVEVTLARGAHFELGGITVGGRDTVREFVTRVVHAEPEGTSNQTVRSVHWGQGTGSFLGSIDVVRHAQKTDAAQDFKGLLLEKGATVNAVPQLEIFADDVKCAHGATVGQLDESARFY
;
A
#
# COMPACT_ATOMS: atom_id res chain seq x y z
N MET A 1 -61.05 40.90 28.21
CA MET A 1 -59.83 40.17 28.63
C MET A 1 -59.50 39.11 27.59
N ARG A 2 -58.56 39.40 26.67
CA ARG A 2 -58.12 38.48 25.61
C ARG A 2 -56.95 37.64 26.11
N ARG A 3 -57.06 36.32 25.96
CA ARG A 3 -56.04 35.31 26.34
C ARG A 3 -54.97 35.21 25.25
N THR A 4 -53.70 35.22 25.66
CA THR A 4 -52.49 35.00 24.85
C THR A 4 -52.25 33.50 24.66
N GLY A 5 -52.07 33.06 23.41
CA GLY A 5 -51.64 31.69 23.06
C GLY A 5 -50.11 31.54 23.05
N PRO A 6 -49.57 30.32 23.19
CA PRO A 6 -48.12 30.08 23.30
C PRO A 6 -47.42 30.11 21.93
N PRO A 7 -46.10 30.40 21.88
CA PRO A 7 -45.35 30.51 20.64
C PRO A 7 -45.01 29.14 20.04
N SER A 8 -45.12 29.02 18.71
CA SER A 8 -44.77 27.84 17.93
C SER A 8 -43.25 27.69 17.77
N GLY A 9 -42.69 26.59 18.27
CA GLY A 9 -41.29 26.22 18.07
C GLY A 9 -41.05 25.71 16.64
N ARG A 10 -40.01 26.24 15.98
CA ARG A 10 -39.55 25.80 14.66
C ARG A 10 -38.72 24.51 14.83
N PRO A 11 -38.92 23.45 14.03
CA PRO A 11 -38.10 22.24 14.15
C PRO A 11 -36.67 22.50 13.63
N PRO A 12 -35.66 21.79 14.15
CA PRO A 12 -34.27 21.93 13.71
C PRO A 12 -34.09 21.43 12.26
N PRO A 13 -33.08 21.94 11.52
CA PRO A 13 -32.83 21.52 10.15
C PRO A 13 -32.41 20.04 10.10
N ARG A 14 -33.06 19.26 9.24
CA ARG A 14 -32.63 17.89 8.90
C ARG A 14 -31.29 17.97 8.17
N ASN A 15 -30.27 17.31 8.71
CA ASN A 15 -29.06 16.99 7.96
C ASN A 15 -29.46 16.28 6.66
N ARG A 16 -29.12 16.87 5.52
CA ARG A 16 -29.15 16.18 4.24
C ARG A 16 -27.95 15.24 4.22
N GLU A 17 -28.18 13.96 4.49
CA GLU A 17 -27.23 12.91 4.12
C GLU A 17 -26.99 13.04 2.61
N GLY A 18 -25.73 13.33 2.25
CA GLY A 18 -25.30 13.33 0.86
C GLY A 18 -25.53 11.94 0.30
N SER A 19 -26.25 11.87 -0.82
CA SER A 19 -26.48 10.64 -1.58
C SER A 19 -25.12 10.01 -1.89
N ALA A 20 -24.81 8.87 -1.26
CA ALA A 20 -23.70 8.03 -1.68
C ALA A 20 -23.99 7.60 -3.11
N VAL A 21 -23.22 8.13 -4.06
CA VAL A 21 -23.22 7.63 -5.43
C VAL A 21 -22.44 6.32 -5.36
N THR A 22 -23.14 5.19 -5.31
CA THR A 22 -22.53 3.87 -5.42
C THR A 22 -22.04 3.72 -6.84
N ALA A 23 -20.79 4.13 -7.11
CA ALA A 23 -20.11 3.80 -8.34
C ALA A 23 -19.85 2.29 -8.31
N THR A 24 -20.49 1.53 -9.18
CA THR A 24 -20.16 0.13 -9.40
C THR A 24 -18.77 0.10 -10.05
N THR A 25 -17.72 0.03 -9.23
CA THR A 25 -16.34 -0.08 -9.72
C THR A 25 -16.19 -1.45 -10.37
N GLU A 26 -15.91 -1.50 -11.68
CA GLU A 26 -15.56 -2.75 -12.35
C GLU A 26 -14.34 -3.37 -11.68
N LEU A 27 -14.39 -4.69 -11.44
CA LEU A 27 -13.28 -5.39 -10.80
C LEU A 27 -12.06 -5.41 -11.72
N PRO A 28 -10.85 -5.23 -11.16
CA PRO A 28 -9.63 -5.26 -11.94
C PRO A 28 -9.37 -6.65 -12.50
N THR A 29 -8.58 -6.68 -13.57
CA THR A 29 -8.17 -7.89 -14.27
C THR A 29 -6.66 -8.01 -14.28
N ARG A 30 -6.12 -9.19 -14.62
CA ARG A 30 -4.67 -9.39 -14.79
C ARG A 30 -4.07 -8.61 -15.98
N LYS A 31 -4.89 -7.91 -16.77
CA LYS A 31 -4.41 -6.96 -17.79
C LYS A 31 -3.99 -5.63 -17.16
N ASP A 32 -4.55 -5.29 -16.01
CA ASP A 32 -4.17 -4.12 -15.23
C ASP A 32 -2.85 -4.42 -14.53
N GLU A 33 -1.86 -3.55 -14.74
CA GLU A 33 -0.47 -3.81 -14.33
C GLU A 33 -0.34 -4.04 -12.81
N ALA A 34 -1.01 -3.22 -12.01
CA ALA A 34 -1.08 -3.34 -10.55
C ALA A 34 -1.77 -4.62 -10.03
N TRP A 35 -2.32 -5.43 -10.94
CA TRP A 35 -3.10 -6.65 -10.65
C TRP A 35 -2.61 -7.87 -11.42
N ARG A 36 -1.54 -7.75 -12.22
CA ARG A 36 -1.03 -8.81 -13.09
C ARG A 36 -0.70 -10.11 -12.35
N TYR A 37 -0.19 -10.00 -11.12
CA TYR A 37 0.22 -11.12 -10.27
C TYR A 37 -0.72 -11.35 -9.08
N SER A 38 -1.83 -10.61 -9.02
CA SER A 38 -2.78 -10.65 -7.91
C SER A 38 -3.84 -11.74 -8.15
N ALA A 39 -4.40 -12.23 -7.04
CA ALA A 39 -5.50 -13.18 -7.03
C ALA A 39 -6.84 -12.48 -7.33
N VAL A 40 -6.97 -11.88 -8.52
CA VAL A 40 -8.18 -11.13 -8.93
C VAL A 40 -9.45 -11.96 -8.84
N GLU A 41 -9.35 -13.28 -8.97
CA GLU A 41 -10.44 -14.24 -8.79
C GLU A 41 -11.00 -14.31 -7.35
N LYS A 42 -10.23 -13.86 -6.35
CA LYS A 42 -10.64 -13.76 -4.94
C LYS A 42 -11.39 -12.45 -4.64
N LEU A 43 -11.42 -11.51 -5.59
CA LEU A 43 -12.13 -10.24 -5.45
C LEU A 43 -13.65 -10.39 -5.67
N ARG A 44 -14.40 -9.54 -4.97
CA ARG A 44 -15.85 -9.38 -5.03
C ARG A 44 -16.17 -7.89 -5.09
N ALA A 45 -17.34 -7.54 -5.62
CA ALA A 45 -17.80 -6.16 -5.63
C ALA A 45 -17.79 -5.58 -4.21
N GLY A 46 -17.26 -4.37 -4.05
CA GLY A 46 -17.12 -3.69 -2.76
C GLY A 46 -15.76 -3.86 -2.07
N ASP A 47 -14.97 -4.89 -2.42
CA ASP A 47 -13.68 -5.17 -1.76
C ASP A 47 -12.67 -4.02 -1.84
N LEU A 48 -12.79 -3.19 -2.88
CA LEU A 48 -11.85 -2.11 -3.16
C LEU A 48 -12.43 -0.73 -2.80
N ASP A 49 -13.66 -0.65 -2.31
CA ASP A 49 -14.34 0.64 -2.12
C ASP A 49 -13.75 1.45 -0.96
N THR A 50 -13.14 0.77 0.01
CA THR A 50 -12.54 1.42 1.18
C THR A 50 -11.11 1.83 0.89
N VAL A 51 -10.87 3.15 0.87
CA VAL A 51 -9.55 3.75 0.79
C VAL A 51 -9.38 4.71 1.96
N ARG A 52 -8.35 4.51 2.76
CA ARG A 52 -8.01 5.42 3.86
C ARG A 52 -7.10 6.52 3.33
N GLN A 53 -7.53 7.76 3.51
CA GLN A 53 -6.73 8.93 3.20
C GLN A 53 -5.95 9.40 4.43
N ILE A 54 -4.68 9.72 4.24
CA ILE A 54 -3.78 10.26 5.27
C ILE A 54 -3.11 11.51 4.69
N ASP A 55 -3.21 12.63 5.39
CA ASP A 55 -2.54 13.87 5.03
C ASP A 55 -1.56 14.21 6.16
N VAL A 56 -0.26 14.16 5.86
CA VAL A 56 0.81 14.56 6.81
C VAL A 56 1.11 16.03 6.57
N ALA A 57 0.88 16.87 7.58
CA ALA A 57 1.09 18.32 7.46
C ALA A 57 2.57 18.67 7.26
N VAL A 58 2.83 19.90 6.82
CA VAL A 58 4.19 20.43 6.58
C VAL A 58 5.06 20.28 7.83
N GLY A 59 6.23 19.65 7.68
CA GLY A 59 7.18 19.41 8.76
C GLY A 59 6.78 18.33 9.77
N ASP A 60 5.58 17.75 9.67
CA ASP A 60 5.10 16.75 10.60
C ASP A 60 5.64 15.35 10.28
N SER A 61 5.44 14.42 11.22
CA SER A 61 5.77 13.02 11.04
C SER A 61 4.61 12.12 11.45
N ALA A 62 4.28 11.14 10.63
CA ALA A 62 3.27 10.12 10.91
C ALA A 62 3.84 8.71 10.70
N ARG A 63 3.37 7.76 11.51
CA ARG A 63 3.80 6.36 11.48
C ARG A 63 2.61 5.42 11.52
N GLU A 64 2.65 4.39 10.70
CA GLU A 64 1.65 3.34 10.66
C GLU A 64 2.30 1.97 10.84
N VAL A 65 1.63 1.09 11.59
CA VAL A 65 1.99 -0.31 11.69
C VAL A 65 0.78 -1.13 11.32
N LEU A 66 0.92 -1.97 10.29
CA LEU A 66 -0.13 -2.87 9.85
C LEU A 66 0.32 -4.31 10.12
N LEU A 67 -0.47 -5.04 10.90
CA LEU A 67 -0.26 -6.46 11.17
C LEU A 67 -1.48 -7.26 10.73
N VAL A 68 -1.33 -8.03 9.66
CA VAL A 68 -2.29 -9.07 9.26
C VAL A 68 -1.79 -10.41 9.81
N GLY A 69 -2.19 -10.72 11.05
CA GLY A 69 -1.88 -11.96 11.76
C GLY A 69 -3.14 -12.76 12.10
N ASP A 70 -2.97 -14.00 12.57
CA ASP A 70 -4.05 -14.97 12.79
C ASP A 70 -5.20 -14.47 13.67
N GLU A 71 -4.89 -13.65 14.69
CA GLU A 71 -5.89 -13.10 15.62
C GLU A 71 -6.76 -11.98 15.00
N ASN A 72 -6.34 -11.44 13.85
CA ASN A 72 -6.90 -10.23 13.24
C ASN A 72 -7.26 -10.39 11.75
N SER A 73 -7.26 -11.62 11.21
CA SER A 73 -7.44 -11.85 9.77
C SER A 73 -8.68 -12.68 9.45
N GLY A 74 -9.55 -12.18 8.58
CA GLY A 74 -10.50 -13.00 7.84
C GLY A 74 -9.83 -13.82 6.71
N GLU A 75 -10.64 -14.46 5.88
CA GLU A 75 -10.17 -15.15 4.66
C GLU A 75 -9.46 -14.18 3.71
N LYS A 76 -9.80 -12.88 3.77
CA LYS A 76 -9.30 -11.84 2.89
C LYS A 76 -9.12 -10.51 3.61
N GLU A 77 -7.98 -9.88 3.44
CA GLU A 77 -7.62 -8.59 4.07
C GLU A 77 -7.06 -7.62 3.02
N ILE A 78 -7.77 -6.53 2.74
CA ILE A 78 -7.33 -5.54 1.75
C ILE A 78 -7.26 -4.17 2.43
N HIS A 79 -6.06 -3.60 2.45
CA HIS A 79 -5.79 -2.29 2.99
C HIS A 79 -5.32 -1.37 1.87
N ARG A 80 -6.06 -0.29 1.61
CA ARG A 80 -5.73 0.70 0.58
C ARG A 80 -5.50 2.04 1.24
N LEU A 81 -4.29 2.57 1.11
CA LEU A 81 -3.88 3.85 1.66
C LEU A 81 -3.56 4.82 0.54
N LYS A 82 -4.09 6.04 0.66
CA LYS A 82 -3.66 7.20 -0.12
C LYS A 82 -3.06 8.23 0.82
N VAL A 83 -1.79 8.56 0.61
CA VAL A 83 -1.01 9.39 1.53
C VAL A 83 -0.46 10.60 0.81
N ASN A 84 -0.79 11.79 1.30
CA ASN A 84 -0.14 13.03 0.89
C ASN A 84 0.84 13.43 1.99
N VAL A 85 2.12 13.58 1.63
CA VAL A 85 3.17 13.98 2.57
C VAL A 85 3.57 15.42 2.27
N GLY A 86 3.25 16.31 3.20
CA GLY A 86 3.51 17.74 3.09
C GLY A 86 5.00 18.09 3.00
N GLU A 87 5.29 19.36 2.71
CA GLU A 87 6.65 19.84 2.55
C GLU A 87 7.50 19.54 3.81
N ASN A 88 8.69 19.00 3.62
CA ASN A 88 9.60 18.57 4.69
C ASN A 88 8.98 17.62 5.74
N ALA A 89 7.86 16.97 5.41
CA ALA A 89 7.17 16.04 6.29
C ALA A 89 7.63 14.59 6.05
N ARG A 90 7.27 13.69 6.96
CA ARG A 90 7.69 12.30 6.95
C ARG A 90 6.54 11.34 7.19
N PHE A 91 6.40 10.35 6.32
CA PHE A 91 5.51 9.22 6.54
C PHE A 91 6.30 7.91 6.58
N GLU A 92 6.08 7.11 7.61
CA GLU A 92 6.65 5.76 7.71
C GLU A 92 5.54 4.73 7.88
N ILE A 93 5.67 3.59 7.20
CA ILE A 93 4.78 2.46 7.40
C ILE A 93 5.57 1.16 7.49
N PHE A 94 5.22 0.36 8.50
CA PHE A 94 5.72 -1.00 8.64
C PHE A 94 4.58 -2.00 8.50
N GLY A 95 4.62 -2.84 7.48
CA GLY A 95 3.60 -3.84 7.20
C GLY A 95 4.12 -5.26 7.43
N VAL A 96 3.34 -6.08 8.16
CA VAL A 96 3.55 -7.53 8.26
C VAL A 96 2.28 -8.23 7.79
N ILE A 97 2.41 -9.06 6.76
CA ILE A 97 1.33 -9.90 6.24
C ILE A 97 1.73 -11.36 6.46
N ALA A 98 1.13 -11.98 7.47
CA ALA A 98 1.42 -13.34 7.92
C ALA A 98 0.22 -14.29 7.87
N SER A 99 -1.00 -13.77 7.74
CA SER A 99 -2.24 -14.55 7.64
C SER A 99 -3.07 -14.17 6.40
N ALA A 100 -4.34 -14.60 6.37
CA ALA A 100 -5.32 -14.55 5.29
C ALA A 100 -4.99 -15.41 4.05
N ASP A 101 -6.02 -15.88 3.35
CA ASP A 101 -5.87 -16.58 2.07
C ASP A 101 -5.51 -15.60 0.96
N TYR A 102 -5.96 -14.34 1.09
CA TYR A 102 -5.54 -13.23 0.26
C TYR A 102 -5.36 -11.97 1.10
N ALA A 103 -4.17 -11.40 1.10
CA ALA A 103 -3.93 -10.13 1.74
C ALA A 103 -3.15 -9.17 0.85
N ARG A 104 -3.63 -7.93 0.77
CA ARG A 104 -3.04 -6.86 -0.02
C ARG A 104 -2.90 -5.60 0.82
N LEU A 105 -1.69 -5.06 0.90
CA LEU A 105 -1.48 -3.68 1.28
C LEU A 105 -1.13 -2.88 0.02
N GLU A 106 -2.04 -1.99 -0.36
CA GLU A 106 -1.87 -1.00 -1.42
C GLU A 106 -1.57 0.37 -0.80
N VAL A 107 -0.44 0.97 -1.17
CA VAL A 107 -0.02 2.30 -0.68
C VAL A 107 0.32 3.20 -1.87
N GLU A 108 -0.47 4.24 -2.06
CA GLU A 108 -0.20 5.32 -3.00
C GLU A 108 0.26 6.55 -2.21
N VAL A 109 1.46 7.05 -2.48
CA VAL A 109 2.08 8.16 -1.76
C VAL A 109 2.41 9.29 -2.74
N THR A 110 2.02 10.51 -2.42
CA THR A 110 2.46 11.72 -3.12
C THR A 110 3.33 12.56 -2.20
N LEU A 111 4.54 12.88 -2.66
CA LEU A 111 5.55 13.60 -1.89
C LEU A 111 5.66 15.06 -2.37
N ALA A 112 5.47 16.00 -1.45
CA ALA A 112 5.82 17.40 -1.64
C ALA A 112 7.34 17.62 -1.49
N ARG A 113 7.77 18.88 -1.62
CA ARG A 113 9.19 19.25 -1.57
C ARG A 113 9.83 18.77 -0.28
N GLY A 114 11.01 18.14 -0.38
CA GLY A 114 11.76 17.69 0.80
C GLY A 114 11.06 16.62 1.64
N ALA A 115 9.92 16.09 1.20
CA ALA A 115 9.17 15.08 1.93
C ALA A 115 9.87 13.72 1.92
N HIS A 116 9.59 12.91 2.93
CA HIS A 116 10.14 11.56 3.05
C HIS A 116 9.07 10.48 3.19
N PHE A 117 9.28 9.36 2.49
CA PHE A 117 8.51 8.13 2.68
C PHE A 117 9.40 6.93 3.02
N GLU A 118 9.05 6.18 4.06
CA GLU A 118 9.70 4.93 4.43
C GLU A 118 8.68 3.79 4.47
N LEU A 119 8.99 2.68 3.79
CA LEU A 119 8.25 1.42 3.86
C LEU A 119 9.18 0.30 4.32
N GLY A 120 8.80 -0.36 5.41
CA GLY A 120 9.29 -1.70 5.75
C GLY A 120 8.18 -2.72 5.58
N GLY A 121 8.46 -3.83 4.90
CA GLY A 121 7.46 -4.86 4.62
C GLY A 121 7.96 -6.28 4.87
N ILE A 122 7.13 -7.10 5.50
CA ILE A 122 7.32 -8.54 5.60
C ILE A 122 6.09 -9.26 5.06
N THR A 123 6.28 -10.15 4.08
CA THR A 123 5.28 -11.17 3.73
C THR A 123 5.80 -12.55 4.12
N VAL A 124 4.97 -13.33 4.80
CA VAL A 124 5.34 -14.68 5.21
C VAL A 124 4.16 -15.63 5.10
N GLY A 125 4.38 -16.80 4.51
CA GLY A 125 3.48 -17.96 4.71
C GLY A 125 3.42 -18.96 3.57
N GLY A 126 2.78 -20.09 3.84
CA GLY A 126 2.58 -21.18 2.88
C GLY A 126 1.11 -21.51 2.58
N ARG A 127 0.80 -22.77 2.26
CA ARG A 127 -0.50 -23.21 1.71
C ARG A 127 -0.88 -22.45 0.44
N ASP A 128 -2.15 -22.42 0.04
CA ASP A 128 -2.63 -21.66 -1.13
C ASP A 128 -2.97 -20.21 -0.77
N THR A 129 -1.99 -19.49 -0.20
CA THR A 129 -2.12 -18.09 0.22
C THR A 129 -1.48 -17.13 -0.76
N VAL A 130 -2.05 -15.93 -0.91
CA VAL A 130 -1.49 -14.85 -1.73
C VAL A 130 -1.33 -13.61 -0.88
N ARG A 131 -0.10 -13.11 -0.74
CA ARG A 131 0.23 -11.96 0.10
C ARG A 131 1.03 -10.95 -0.69
N GLU A 132 0.58 -9.71 -0.69
CA GLU A 132 1.17 -8.71 -1.59
C GLU A 132 1.27 -7.31 -0.98
N PHE A 133 2.39 -6.67 -1.31
CA PHE A 133 2.57 -5.23 -1.21
C PHE A 133 2.49 -4.64 -2.61
N VAL A 134 1.62 -3.65 -2.79
CA VAL A 134 1.54 -2.86 -4.01
C VAL A 134 1.76 -1.40 -3.67
N THR A 135 2.78 -0.80 -4.24
CA THR A 135 3.16 0.58 -3.91
C THR A 135 3.26 1.44 -5.16
N ARG A 136 2.87 2.69 -5.01
CA ARG A 136 3.13 3.75 -5.98
C ARG A 136 3.58 4.99 -5.24
N VAL A 137 4.81 5.42 -5.48
CA VAL A 137 5.40 6.59 -4.84
C VAL A 137 5.65 7.66 -5.90
N VAL A 138 4.91 8.75 -5.82
CA VAL A 138 5.03 9.90 -6.71
C VAL A 138 5.89 10.96 -6.04
N HIS A 139 7.11 11.13 -6.54
CA HIS A 139 7.94 12.31 -6.26
C HIS A 139 7.43 13.45 -7.11
N ALA A 140 6.48 14.22 -6.56
CA ALA A 140 5.79 15.30 -7.26
C ALA A 140 6.55 16.62 -7.24
N GLU A 141 7.50 16.77 -6.31
CA GLU A 141 8.26 18.00 -6.06
C GLU A 141 9.76 17.68 -5.79
N PRO A 142 10.66 18.67 -5.89
CA PRO A 142 12.10 18.46 -5.68
C PRO A 142 12.48 17.97 -4.28
N GLU A 143 13.68 17.41 -4.18
CA GLU A 143 14.36 17.06 -2.91
C GLU A 143 13.62 15.99 -2.08
N GLY A 144 12.61 15.35 -2.64
CA GLY A 144 11.88 14.24 -2.02
C GLY A 144 12.76 12.99 -1.88
N THR A 145 12.52 12.22 -0.82
CA THR A 145 13.24 10.97 -0.57
C THR A 145 12.30 9.80 -0.28
N SER A 146 12.64 8.59 -0.73
CA SER A 146 11.84 7.41 -0.41
C SER A 146 12.65 6.13 -0.33
N ASN A 147 12.44 5.34 0.72
CA ASN A 147 13.02 4.00 0.85
C ASN A 147 11.93 2.96 1.03
N GLN A 148 12.06 1.85 0.31
CA GLN A 148 11.12 0.73 0.37
C GLN A 148 11.90 -0.57 0.52
N THR A 149 11.86 -1.16 1.71
CA THR A 149 12.53 -2.43 2.02
C THR A 149 11.50 -3.51 2.29
N VAL A 150 11.48 -4.55 1.45
CA VAL A 150 10.54 -5.65 1.59
C VAL A 150 11.28 -6.99 1.67
N ARG A 151 10.87 -7.82 2.63
CA ARG A 151 11.35 -9.19 2.84
C ARG A 151 10.19 -10.16 2.70
N SER A 152 10.41 -11.24 1.96
CA SER A 152 9.35 -12.20 1.65
C SER A 152 9.84 -13.62 1.89
N VAL A 153 9.06 -14.44 2.60
CA VAL A 153 9.39 -15.85 2.90
C VAL A 153 8.18 -16.74 2.66
N HIS A 154 8.27 -17.65 1.69
CA HIS A 154 7.14 -18.51 1.32
C HIS A 154 7.53 -19.99 1.16
N TRP A 155 6.56 -20.87 1.40
CA TRP A 155 6.68 -22.33 1.28
C TRP A 155 5.37 -22.96 0.77
N GLY A 156 5.34 -24.26 0.51
CA GLY A 156 4.18 -24.96 0.00
C GLY A 156 3.74 -24.45 -1.37
N GLN A 157 2.56 -23.83 -1.44
CA GLN A 157 2.01 -23.17 -2.65
C GLN A 157 1.86 -21.65 -2.43
N GLY A 158 2.50 -21.11 -1.39
CA GLY A 158 2.34 -19.72 -0.99
C GLY A 158 2.91 -18.78 -2.04
N THR A 159 2.21 -17.68 -2.28
CA THR A 159 2.64 -16.64 -3.21
C THR A 159 2.88 -15.33 -2.47
N GLY A 160 4.10 -14.80 -2.60
CA GLY A 160 4.46 -13.45 -2.18
C GLY A 160 4.65 -12.55 -3.38
N SER A 161 4.04 -11.36 -3.40
CA SER A 161 4.23 -10.41 -4.49
C SER A 161 4.63 -9.02 -3.96
N PHE A 162 5.63 -8.41 -4.59
CA PHE A 162 5.94 -7.00 -4.43
C PHE A 162 5.87 -6.32 -5.79
N LEU A 163 4.93 -5.40 -5.95
CA LEU A 163 4.79 -4.56 -7.13
C LEU A 163 4.98 -3.13 -6.66
N GLY A 164 6.09 -2.50 -7.03
CA GLY A 164 6.38 -1.15 -6.55
C GLY A 164 6.77 -0.23 -7.68
N SER A 165 6.05 0.87 -7.87
CA SER A 165 6.41 1.95 -8.80
C SER A 165 6.95 3.16 -8.06
N ILE A 166 8.00 3.76 -8.61
CA ILE A 166 8.43 5.12 -8.27
C ILE A 166 8.30 5.98 -9.52
N ASP A 167 7.50 7.03 -9.41
CA ASP A 167 7.27 8.01 -10.46
C ASP A 167 7.95 9.32 -10.06
N VAL A 168 8.91 9.81 -10.85
CA VAL A 168 9.61 11.08 -10.61
C VAL A 168 9.28 12.07 -11.71
N VAL A 169 8.51 13.11 -11.37
CA VAL A 169 8.08 14.10 -12.36
C VAL A 169 9.26 14.96 -12.83
N ARG A 170 9.15 15.54 -14.04
CA ARG A 170 10.26 16.24 -14.72
C ARG A 170 10.99 17.29 -13.89
N HIS A 171 10.28 17.99 -13.00
CA HIS A 171 10.85 19.07 -12.21
C HIS A 171 11.30 18.62 -10.81
N ALA A 172 11.05 17.38 -10.39
CA ALA A 172 11.45 16.82 -9.10
C ALA A 172 12.95 16.46 -9.09
N GLN A 173 13.78 17.48 -9.21
CA GLN A 173 15.23 17.34 -9.13
C GLN A 173 15.65 17.01 -7.70
N LYS A 174 16.83 16.42 -7.55
CA LYS A 174 17.40 15.97 -6.28
C LYS A 174 16.57 14.90 -5.55
N THR A 175 15.70 14.19 -6.26
CA THR A 175 15.05 12.99 -5.72
C THR A 175 16.09 11.92 -5.38
N ASP A 176 15.95 11.31 -4.20
CA ASP A 176 16.72 10.14 -3.77
C ASP A 176 15.75 8.99 -3.38
N ALA A 177 15.72 7.92 -4.17
CA ALA A 177 14.72 6.88 -4.03
C ALA A 177 15.31 5.47 -4.19
N ALA A 178 14.94 4.55 -3.29
CA ALA A 178 15.39 3.17 -3.32
C ALA A 178 14.26 2.15 -3.09
N GLN A 179 14.31 1.04 -3.84
CA GLN A 179 13.54 -0.18 -3.57
C GLN A 179 14.48 -1.36 -3.38
N ASP A 180 14.36 -2.07 -2.26
CA ASP A 180 15.12 -3.29 -1.96
C ASP A 180 14.18 -4.43 -1.58
N PHE A 181 13.95 -5.34 -2.52
CA PHE A 181 13.16 -6.53 -2.34
C PHE A 181 14.04 -7.78 -2.22
N LYS A 182 13.80 -8.60 -1.19
CA LYS A 182 14.42 -9.92 -1.05
C LYS A 182 13.39 -10.99 -0.73
N GLY A 183 13.31 -11.99 -1.60
CA GLY A 183 12.44 -13.16 -1.46
C GLY A 183 13.23 -14.44 -1.17
N LEU A 184 12.72 -15.24 -0.25
CA LEU A 184 13.23 -16.56 0.11
C LEU A 184 12.14 -17.63 -0.05
N LEU A 185 12.43 -18.64 -0.86
CA LEU A 185 11.59 -19.83 -1.02
C LEU A 185 12.15 -20.95 -0.14
N LEU A 186 11.36 -21.45 0.82
CA LEU A 186 11.85 -22.49 1.76
C LEU A 186 11.82 -23.90 1.16
N GLU A 187 10.93 -24.15 0.20
CA GLU A 187 10.81 -25.41 -0.52
C GLU A 187 10.25 -25.19 -1.94
N LYS A 188 10.24 -26.24 -2.76
CA LYS A 188 9.65 -26.19 -4.10
C LYS A 188 8.13 -25.98 -4.03
N GLY A 189 7.61 -25.14 -4.92
CA GLY A 189 6.17 -24.92 -5.10
C GLY A 189 5.69 -23.53 -4.71
N ALA A 190 6.41 -22.84 -3.82
CA ALA A 190 6.12 -21.44 -3.50
C ALA A 190 6.53 -20.51 -4.65
N THR A 191 5.86 -19.38 -4.75
CA THR A 191 6.10 -18.35 -5.75
C THR A 191 6.45 -17.03 -5.09
N VAL A 192 7.45 -16.33 -5.62
CA VAL A 192 7.71 -14.93 -5.27
C VAL A 192 7.79 -14.10 -6.55
N ASN A 193 6.95 -13.08 -6.64
CA ASN A 193 6.95 -12.11 -7.74
C ASN A 193 7.54 -10.79 -7.24
N ALA A 194 8.53 -10.26 -7.93
CA ALA A 194 9.14 -8.96 -7.63
C ALA A 194 9.13 -8.10 -8.89
N VAL A 195 8.39 -7.01 -8.86
CA VAL A 195 8.17 -6.09 -10.00
C VAL A 195 8.43 -4.65 -9.55
N PRO A 196 9.69 -4.29 -9.26
CA PRO A 196 10.05 -2.90 -9.03
C PRO A 196 10.16 -2.14 -10.36
N GLN A 197 9.56 -0.95 -10.43
CA GLN A 197 9.46 -0.11 -11.63
C GLN A 197 9.88 1.33 -11.30
N LEU A 198 10.54 1.97 -12.27
CA LEU A 198 11.01 3.35 -12.17
C LEU A 198 10.55 4.12 -13.41
N GLU A 199 9.76 5.16 -13.23
CA GLU A 199 9.40 6.14 -14.26
C GLU A 199 10.01 7.50 -13.92
N ILE A 200 11.19 7.78 -14.48
CA ILE A 200 11.99 8.95 -14.10
C ILE A 200 12.05 9.94 -15.26
N PHE A 201 11.51 11.14 -15.03
CA PHE A 201 11.54 12.24 -16.00
C PHE A 201 12.48 13.39 -15.60
N ALA A 202 13.13 13.30 -14.44
CA ALA A 202 14.10 14.27 -13.93
C ALA A 202 15.54 13.77 -14.13
N ASP A 203 16.47 14.70 -14.41
CA ASP A 203 17.86 14.37 -14.77
C ASP A 203 18.78 14.23 -13.55
N ASP A 204 18.62 15.07 -12.54
CA ASP A 204 19.52 15.17 -11.37
C ASP A 204 18.94 14.40 -10.19
N VAL A 205 18.91 13.07 -10.29
CA VAL A 205 18.31 12.17 -9.30
C VAL A 205 19.22 11.00 -8.94
N LYS A 206 18.95 10.37 -7.81
CA LYS A 206 19.52 9.08 -7.41
C LYS A 206 18.39 8.11 -7.19
N CYS A 207 18.14 7.24 -8.16
CA CYS A 207 17.11 6.22 -8.03
C CYS A 207 17.73 4.84 -8.21
N ALA A 208 17.40 3.92 -7.32
CA ALA A 208 17.84 2.54 -7.38
C ALA A 208 16.68 1.58 -7.09
N HIS A 209 16.73 0.42 -7.72
CA HIS A 209 15.86 -0.70 -7.38
C HIS A 209 16.66 -2.00 -7.45
N GLY A 210 16.39 -2.89 -6.50
CA GLY A 210 17.02 -4.19 -6.39
C GLY A 210 15.98 -5.22 -5.99
N ALA A 211 15.97 -6.35 -6.70
CA ALA A 211 15.15 -7.49 -6.35
C ALA A 211 16.00 -8.75 -6.44
N THR A 212 16.05 -9.52 -5.35
CA THR A 212 16.70 -10.84 -5.33
C THR A 212 15.71 -11.87 -4.84
N VAL A 213 15.59 -12.98 -5.56
CA VAL A 213 14.80 -14.14 -5.15
C VAL A 213 15.73 -15.35 -5.10
N GLY A 214 15.76 -16.03 -3.97
CA GLY A 214 16.59 -17.21 -3.75
C GLY A 214 15.81 -18.32 -3.05
N GLN A 215 16.39 -19.52 -3.09
CA GLN A 215 15.91 -20.65 -2.30
C GLN A 215 16.76 -20.77 -1.02
N LEU A 216 16.16 -21.32 0.04
CA LEU A 216 16.89 -21.71 1.25
C LEU A 216 18.04 -22.65 0.88
N ASP A 217 19.25 -22.29 1.31
CA ASP A 217 20.43 -23.13 1.16
C ASP A 217 20.30 -24.37 2.07
N GLU A 218 20.31 -25.55 1.45
CA GLU A 218 20.22 -26.83 2.15
C GLU A 218 21.43 -27.08 3.07
N SER A 219 22.61 -26.54 2.71
CA SER A 219 23.80 -26.64 3.57
C SER A 219 23.61 -25.79 4.82
N ALA A 220 23.19 -24.52 4.67
CA ALA A 220 22.87 -23.65 5.80
C ALA A 220 21.71 -24.15 6.67
N ARG A 221 20.81 -24.99 6.14
CA ARG A 221 19.75 -25.64 6.92
C ARG A 221 20.27 -26.79 7.79
N PHE A 222 21.32 -27.48 7.35
CA PHE A 222 21.88 -28.64 8.05
C PHE A 222 22.80 -28.25 9.21
N TYR A 223 23.56 -27.16 9.06
CA TYR A 223 24.49 -26.62 10.07
C TYR A 223 23.82 -25.67 11.05
#